data_AF-A0A6M0AB59-F1
#
_entry.id   AF-A0A6M0AB59-F1
#
_cell.length_a   1.000
_cell.length_b   1.000
_cell.length_c   1.000
_cell.angle_alpha   90.00
_cell.angle_beta   90.00
_cell.angle_gamma   90.00
#
_symmetry.space_group_name_H-M   'P 1'
#
loop_
_entity.id
_entity.type
_entity.pdbx_description
1 polymer ?
#
loop_
_entity_poly.entity_id
_entity_poly.type
_entity_poly.pdbx_seq_one_letter_code
_entity_poly.pdbx_strand_id
1 'polypeptide(L)'
;MKLTIAVSPWRVTRFLIVVVLCLLILSVVGQFTLYFLPDFPGRDGIVEEFNIDAEGNFPSMYSALTLLLCSILLAIIAQAKKVEGNRYAFHWKLLAFIFLYLCLDEGLSLHEHVITPLRKLGFSGFLYHAWVVPAALILPIIGLLFLRFLFSLPSKTRRLFIIACCLFIGGAMGMEVIGGNHADLYGEDNLNYEIIVTIEEFLEMLGIIVFLHSLLSYMNRFQIRDFGIRVQVNTNKAASRLGSKEQSL
;
A
#
# COMPACT_ATOMS: atom_id res chain seq x y z
N MET A 1 28.83 13.76 -5.57
CA MET A 1 28.05 13.78 -6.83
C MET A 1 26.58 13.95 -6.46
N LYS A 2 25.88 14.98 -6.97
CA LYS A 2 24.43 15.12 -6.74
C LYS A 2 23.70 14.38 -7.86
N LEU A 3 23.08 13.24 -7.54
CA LEU A 3 22.20 12.54 -8.49
C LEU A 3 20.85 13.26 -8.50
N THR A 4 20.43 13.78 -9.66
CA THR A 4 19.11 14.40 -9.82
C THR A 4 18.27 13.51 -10.72
N ILE A 5 17.24 12.87 -10.16
CA ILE A 5 16.31 12.02 -10.90
C ILE A 5 15.04 12.84 -11.17
N ALA A 6 14.79 13.19 -12.43
CA ALA A 6 13.57 13.86 -12.83
C ALA A 6 12.44 12.83 -13.04
N VAL A 7 11.54 12.71 -12.05
CA VAL A 7 10.40 11.78 -12.12
C VAL A 7 9.16 12.52 -12.61
N SER A 8 8.56 12.05 -13.71
CA SER A 8 7.27 12.55 -14.20
C SER A 8 6.13 11.76 -13.55
N PRO A 9 5.22 12.39 -12.78
CA PRO A 9 4.11 11.70 -12.11
C PRO A 9 3.29 10.85 -13.08
N TRP A 10 3.00 11.37 -14.27
CA TRP A 10 2.22 10.67 -15.29
C TRP A 10 2.91 9.44 -15.88
N ARG A 11 4.24 9.45 -16.00
CA ARG A 11 4.97 8.28 -16.49
C ARG A 11 4.90 7.14 -15.49
N VAL A 12 5.09 7.45 -14.20
CA VAL A 12 4.97 6.48 -13.10
C VAL A 12 3.55 5.93 -13.04
N THR A 13 2.54 6.80 -13.01
CA THR A 13 1.13 6.40 -12.98
C THR A 13 0.76 5.48 -14.14
N ARG A 14 1.13 5.81 -15.37
CA ARG A 14 0.84 4.97 -16.54
C ARG A 14 1.51 3.61 -16.46
N PHE A 15 2.77 3.58 -16.03
CA PHE A 15 3.49 2.32 -15.84
C PHE A 15 2.78 1.43 -14.81
N LEU A 16 2.42 1.97 -13.65
CA LEU A 16 1.72 1.23 -12.61
C LEU A 16 0.34 0.74 -13.05
N ILE A 17 -0.43 1.57 -13.77
CA ILE A 17 -1.73 1.14 -14.35
C ILE A 17 -1.54 -0.05 -15.30
N VAL A 18 -0.52 -0.01 -16.17
CA VAL A 18 -0.23 -1.12 -17.07
C VAL A 18 0.12 -2.38 -16.29
N VAL A 19 0.91 -2.28 -15.21
CA VAL A 19 1.24 -3.42 -14.35
C VAL A 19 -0.04 -4.00 -13.71
N VAL A 20 -0.90 -3.17 -13.12
CA VAL A 20 -2.17 -3.61 -12.52
C VAL A 20 -3.07 -4.30 -13.55
N LEU A 21 -3.21 -3.74 -14.76
CA LEU A 21 -4.02 -4.35 -15.81
C LEU A 21 -3.44 -5.70 -16.25
N CYS A 22 -2.12 -5.84 -16.33
CA CYS A 22 -1.48 -7.12 -16.62
C CYS A 22 -1.74 -8.15 -15.52
N LEU A 23 -1.59 -7.76 -14.25
CA LEU A 23 -1.86 -8.65 -13.10
C LEU A 23 -3.32 -9.10 -13.07
N LEU A 24 -4.26 -8.18 -13.28
CA LEU A 24 -5.69 -8.51 -13.40
C LEU A 24 -5.99 -9.48 -14.53
N ILE A 25 -5.41 -9.26 -15.72
CA ILE A 25 -5.61 -10.17 -16.85
C ILE A 25 -5.06 -11.56 -16.52
N LEU A 26 -3.87 -11.64 -15.90
CA LEU A 26 -3.27 -12.90 -15.51
C LEU A 26 -4.11 -13.63 -14.45
N SER A 27 -4.60 -12.90 -13.45
CA SER A 27 -5.52 -13.43 -12.43
C SER A 27 -6.80 -13.99 -13.07
N VAL A 28 -7.48 -13.21 -13.92
CA VAL A 28 -8.70 -13.64 -14.61
C VAL A 28 -8.45 -14.85 -15.52
N VAL A 29 -7.32 -14.89 -16.22
CA VAL A 29 -6.94 -16.07 -17.03
C VAL A 29 -6.70 -17.28 -16.13
N GLY A 30 -6.00 -17.11 -15.00
CA GLY A 30 -5.79 -18.15 -14.00
C GLY A 30 -7.13 -18.72 -13.51
N GLN A 31 -8.04 -17.86 -13.04
CA GLN A 31 -9.36 -18.25 -12.59
C GLN A 31 -10.17 -18.92 -13.71
N PHE A 32 -10.12 -18.41 -14.94
CA PHE A 32 -10.76 -19.06 -16.08
C PHE A 32 -10.25 -20.50 -16.29
N THR A 33 -8.94 -20.73 -16.15
CA THR A 33 -8.39 -22.08 -16.27
C THR A 33 -8.85 -23.01 -15.15
N LEU A 34 -9.03 -22.48 -13.93
CA LEU A 34 -9.50 -23.25 -12.79
C LEU A 34 -10.97 -23.68 -12.94
N TYR A 35 -11.84 -22.77 -13.39
CA TYR A 35 -13.28 -23.01 -13.45
C TYR A 35 -13.76 -23.68 -14.74
N PHE A 36 -13.05 -23.53 -15.87
CA PHE A 36 -13.55 -23.96 -17.19
C PHE A 36 -12.70 -24.97 -17.93
N LEU A 37 -11.45 -25.20 -17.51
CA LEU A 37 -10.55 -26.15 -18.18
C LEU A 37 -10.30 -27.39 -17.32
N PRO A 38 -10.07 -28.57 -17.94
CA PRO A 38 -9.53 -29.73 -17.24
C PRO A 38 -8.20 -29.41 -16.58
N ASP A 39 -7.83 -30.21 -15.57
CA ASP A 39 -6.52 -30.09 -14.93
C ASP A 39 -5.36 -30.31 -15.92
N PHE A 40 -4.29 -29.55 -15.77
CA PHE A 40 -3.07 -29.64 -16.58
C PHE A 40 -1.81 -29.24 -15.80
N PRO A 41 -0.63 -29.77 -16.16
CA PRO A 41 0.60 -29.47 -15.44
C PRO A 41 0.91 -27.97 -15.37
N GLY A 42 1.06 -27.45 -14.16
CA GLY A 42 1.41 -26.05 -13.90
C GLY A 42 0.22 -25.09 -13.81
N ARG A 43 -1.03 -25.57 -13.95
CA ARG A 43 -2.24 -24.75 -13.78
C ARG A 43 -2.28 -24.09 -12.41
N ASP A 44 -2.17 -24.88 -11.35
CA ASP A 44 -2.34 -24.41 -9.98
C ASP A 44 -1.24 -23.39 -9.61
N GLY A 45 -0.01 -23.59 -10.08
CA GLY A 45 1.08 -22.62 -9.88
C GLY A 45 0.85 -21.27 -10.56
N ILE A 46 0.20 -21.24 -11.74
CA ILE A 46 -0.19 -19.97 -12.38
C ILE A 46 -1.29 -19.27 -11.57
N VAL A 47 -2.26 -20.04 -11.06
CA VAL A 47 -3.33 -19.52 -10.21
C VAL A 47 -2.73 -18.94 -8.93
N GLU A 48 -1.93 -19.70 -8.18
CA GLU A 48 -1.34 -19.25 -6.92
C GLU A 48 -0.49 -17.98 -7.07
N GLU A 49 0.35 -17.90 -8.10
CA GLU A 49 1.30 -16.79 -8.29
C GLU A 49 0.64 -15.49 -8.78
N PHE A 50 -0.51 -15.58 -9.46
CA PHE A 50 -1.20 -14.43 -10.05
C PHE A 50 -2.61 -14.21 -9.53
N ASN A 51 -3.10 -15.03 -8.58
CA ASN A 51 -4.39 -14.78 -7.95
C ASN A 51 -4.33 -13.48 -7.16
N ILE A 52 -5.20 -12.54 -7.50
CA ILE A 52 -5.19 -11.21 -6.91
C ILE A 52 -5.71 -11.22 -5.46
N ASP A 53 -6.50 -12.22 -5.09
CA ASP A 53 -7.02 -12.48 -3.74
C ASP A 53 -5.97 -13.11 -2.82
N ALA A 54 -4.94 -13.75 -3.41
CA ALA A 54 -3.98 -14.51 -2.63
C ALA A 54 -2.83 -13.63 -2.13
N GLU A 55 -2.34 -13.99 -0.95
CA GLU A 55 -1.25 -13.29 -0.27
C GLU A 55 0.09 -13.98 -0.52
N GLY A 56 1.16 -13.19 -0.58
CA GLY A 56 2.52 -13.71 -0.72
C GLY A 56 2.92 -14.01 -2.17
N ASN A 57 2.24 -13.39 -3.14
CA ASN A 57 2.47 -13.60 -4.58
C ASN A 57 2.78 -12.28 -5.32
N PHE A 58 2.74 -12.28 -6.66
CA PHE A 58 3.10 -11.11 -7.45
C PHE A 58 2.14 -9.90 -7.25
N PRO A 59 0.81 -10.08 -7.28
CA PRO A 59 -0.13 -9.02 -6.91
C PRO A 59 0.11 -8.39 -5.54
N SER A 60 0.16 -9.19 -4.47
CA SER A 60 0.28 -8.63 -3.12
C SER A 60 1.65 -7.98 -2.90
N MET A 61 2.72 -8.53 -3.49
CA MET A 61 4.04 -7.89 -3.51
C MET A 61 4.00 -6.53 -4.23
N TYR A 62 3.28 -6.43 -5.34
CA TYR A 62 3.12 -5.17 -6.06
C TYR A 62 2.40 -4.11 -5.19
N SER A 63 1.30 -4.47 -4.54
CA SER A 63 0.55 -3.61 -3.63
C SER A 63 1.44 -3.14 -2.47
N ALA A 64 2.14 -4.07 -1.81
CA ALA A 64 3.03 -3.77 -0.69
C ALA A 64 4.16 -2.82 -1.09
N LEU A 65 4.83 -3.05 -2.23
CA LEU A 65 5.89 -2.17 -2.73
C LEU A 65 5.38 -0.78 -3.11
N THR A 66 4.16 -0.67 -3.65
CA THR A 66 3.56 0.61 -4.01
C THR A 66 3.14 1.41 -2.77
N LEU A 67 2.62 0.73 -1.74
CA LEU A 67 2.37 1.30 -0.41
C LEU A 67 3.65 1.78 0.27
N LEU A 68 4.72 0.96 0.22
CA LEU A 68 6.04 1.34 0.74
C LEU A 68 6.57 2.58 0.03
N LEU A 69 6.45 2.66 -1.29
CA LEU A 69 6.83 3.83 -2.05
C LEU A 69 6.05 5.08 -1.60
N CYS A 70 4.72 4.96 -1.40
CA CYS A 70 3.91 6.03 -0.84
C CYS A 70 4.41 6.46 0.55
N SER A 71 4.72 5.50 1.44
CA SER A 71 5.28 5.77 2.77
C SER A 71 6.60 6.55 2.69
N ILE A 72 7.53 6.14 1.81
CA ILE A 72 8.81 6.82 1.61
C ILE A 72 8.58 8.25 1.10
N LEU A 73 7.73 8.45 0.10
CA LEU A 73 7.43 9.79 -0.41
C LEU A 73 6.79 10.69 0.64
N LEU A 74 5.87 10.13 1.45
CA LEU A 74 5.27 10.84 2.59
C LEU A 74 6.32 11.24 3.63
N ALA A 75 7.27 10.36 3.94
CA ALA A 75 8.37 10.65 4.88
C ALA A 75 9.28 11.77 4.35
N ILE A 76 9.57 11.77 3.04
CA ILE A 76 10.33 12.82 2.36
C ILE A 76 9.57 14.16 2.45
N ILE A 77 8.27 14.18 2.15
CA ILE A 77 7.43 15.37 2.27
C ILE A 77 7.37 15.84 3.72
N ALA A 78 7.22 14.94 4.68
CA ALA A 78 7.18 15.25 6.10
C ALA A 78 8.46 15.94 6.56
N GLN A 79 9.62 15.44 6.13
CA GLN A 79 10.91 16.02 6.45
C GLN A 79 11.08 17.41 5.81
N ALA A 80 10.68 17.58 4.55
CA ALA A 80 10.70 18.89 3.89
C ALA A 80 9.81 19.90 4.63
N LYS A 81 8.59 19.49 5.00
CA LYS A 81 7.65 20.34 5.76
C LYS A 81 8.10 20.64 7.18
N LYS A 82 8.85 19.74 7.81
CA LYS A 82 9.49 20.00 9.10
C LYS A 82 10.55 21.09 8.99
N VAL A 83 11.40 21.05 7.96
CA VAL A 83 12.45 22.05 7.72
C VAL A 83 11.84 23.44 7.43
N GLU A 84 10.71 23.48 6.71
CA GLU A 84 9.94 24.71 6.48
C GLU A 84 9.21 25.25 7.73
N GLY A 85 9.22 24.56 8.86
CA GLY A 85 8.46 24.94 10.06
C GLY A 85 6.94 24.82 9.89
N ASN A 86 6.47 23.98 8.96
CA ASN A 86 5.05 23.84 8.69
C ASN A 86 4.34 23.13 9.85
N ARG A 87 3.26 23.73 10.38
CA ARG A 87 2.44 23.18 11.48
C ARG A 87 1.92 21.75 11.25
N TYR A 88 1.82 21.31 9.99
CA TYR A 88 1.30 19.99 9.63
C TYR A 88 2.39 18.96 9.29
N ALA A 89 3.67 19.25 9.53
CA ALA A 89 4.76 18.30 9.31
C ALA A 89 4.54 16.95 10.03
N PHE A 90 3.96 16.98 11.23
CA PHE A 90 3.61 15.77 11.97
C PHE A 90 2.52 14.93 11.27
N HIS A 91 1.55 15.55 10.60
CA HIS A 91 0.47 14.83 9.91
C HIS A 91 1.02 14.05 8.70
N TRP A 92 1.94 14.67 7.95
CA TRP A 92 2.67 13.97 6.88
C TRP A 92 3.47 12.78 7.41
N LYS A 93 4.13 12.94 8.57
CA LYS A 93 4.87 11.84 9.22
C LYS A 93 3.93 10.72 9.67
N LEU A 94 2.77 11.07 10.24
CA LEU A 94 1.78 10.10 10.67
C LEU A 94 1.21 9.32 9.47
N LEU A 95 0.93 9.99 8.34
CA LEU A 95 0.57 9.30 7.09
C LEU A 95 1.66 8.33 6.63
N ALA A 96 2.94 8.73 6.70
CA ALA A 96 4.04 7.84 6.34
C ALA A 96 4.02 6.54 7.18
N PHE A 97 3.76 6.65 8.48
CA PHE A 97 3.62 5.49 9.35
C PHE A 97 2.38 4.65 9.03
N ILE A 98 1.24 5.28 8.74
CA ILE A 98 0.01 4.56 8.34
C ILE A 98 0.27 3.75 7.06
N PHE A 99 0.89 4.34 6.04
CA PHE A 99 1.21 3.63 4.80
C PHE A 99 2.29 2.56 4.98
N LEU A 100 3.20 2.74 5.94
CA LEU A 100 4.14 1.68 6.30
C LEU A 100 3.42 0.50 6.97
N TYR A 101 2.46 0.79 7.86
CA TYR A 101 1.62 -0.25 8.45
C TYR A 101 0.81 -0.98 7.39
N LEU A 102 0.17 -0.27 6.46
CA LEU A 102 -0.56 -0.89 5.35
C LEU A 102 0.35 -1.77 4.47
N CYS A 103 1.59 -1.34 4.20
CA CYS A 103 2.56 -2.17 3.48
C CYS A 103 2.91 -3.47 4.24
N LEU A 104 3.00 -3.41 5.56
CA LEU A 104 3.25 -4.61 6.37
C LEU A 104 2.02 -5.49 6.46
N ASP A 105 0.83 -4.89 6.54
CA ASP A 105 -0.43 -5.60 6.52
C ASP A 105 -0.61 -6.35 5.21
N GLU A 106 -0.42 -5.71 4.07
CA GLU A 106 -0.47 -6.34 2.75
C GLU A 106 0.51 -7.51 2.58
N GLY A 107 1.69 -7.42 3.23
CA GLY A 107 2.73 -8.44 3.09
C GLY A 107 2.66 -9.58 4.11
N LEU A 108 1.92 -9.41 5.21
CA LEU A 108 1.89 -10.33 6.36
C LEU A 108 0.48 -10.68 6.84
N SER A 109 -0.52 -9.98 6.30
CA SER A 109 -1.94 -10.15 6.52
C SER A 109 -2.33 -10.11 7.98
N LEU A 110 -1.98 -8.97 8.57
CA LEU A 110 -2.17 -8.74 9.98
C LEU A 110 -3.66 -8.62 10.31
N HIS A 111 -4.48 -8.10 9.40
CA HIS A 111 -5.93 -7.98 9.58
C HIS A 111 -6.65 -9.36 9.59
N GLU A 112 -6.15 -10.34 8.84
CA GLU A 112 -6.65 -11.73 8.85
C GLU A 112 -6.56 -12.38 10.24
N HIS A 113 -5.49 -12.08 10.98
CA HIS A 113 -5.33 -12.54 12.37
C HIS A 113 -6.42 -12.01 13.31
N VAL A 114 -7.11 -10.93 12.94
CA VAL A 114 -8.22 -10.35 13.70
C VAL A 114 -9.55 -11.02 13.33
N ILE A 115 -9.72 -11.50 12.09
CA ILE A 115 -10.96 -12.12 11.61
C ILE A 115 -11.32 -13.35 12.44
N THR A 116 -10.39 -14.31 12.55
CA THR A 116 -10.64 -15.59 13.23
C THR A 116 -11.18 -15.44 14.67
N PRO A 117 -10.55 -14.67 15.57
CA PRO A 117 -11.06 -14.49 16.93
C PRO A 117 -12.39 -13.73 16.98
N LEU A 118 -12.62 -12.76 16.07
CA LEU A 118 -13.88 -12.03 16.02
C LEU A 118 -15.02 -12.89 15.44
N ARG A 119 -14.77 -13.71 14.42
CA ARG A 119 -15.77 -14.63 13.84
C ARG A 119 -16.32 -15.59 14.89
N LYS A 120 -15.50 -16.02 15.87
CA LYS A 120 -15.95 -16.80 17.03
C LYS A 120 -16.96 -16.10 17.94
N LEU A 121 -17.10 -14.78 17.84
CA LEU A 121 -18.12 -13.99 18.54
C LEU A 121 -19.47 -13.96 17.81
N GLY A 122 -19.60 -14.65 16.67
CA GLY A 122 -20.85 -14.81 15.93
C GLY A 122 -21.10 -13.77 14.83
N PHE A 123 -20.07 -13.05 14.39
CA PHE A 123 -20.19 -12.19 13.21
C PHE A 123 -20.40 -13.04 11.94
N SER A 124 -21.41 -12.68 11.15
CA SER A 124 -21.90 -13.37 9.94
C SER A 124 -22.48 -12.35 8.96
N GLY A 125 -22.89 -12.80 7.77
CA GLY A 125 -23.40 -11.96 6.68
C GLY A 125 -22.45 -10.82 6.33
N PHE A 126 -22.96 -9.59 6.36
CA PHE A 126 -22.17 -8.37 6.09
C PHE A 126 -20.94 -8.16 6.99
N LEU A 127 -20.83 -8.87 8.12
CA LEU A 127 -19.69 -8.80 9.04
C LEU A 127 -18.88 -10.10 9.05
N TYR A 128 -19.06 -10.97 8.06
CA TYR A 128 -18.34 -12.24 7.92
C TYR A 128 -16.81 -12.06 7.95
N HIS A 129 -16.31 -11.02 7.29
CA HIS A 129 -14.94 -10.51 7.43
C HIS A 129 -14.90 -9.50 8.59
N ALA A 130 -14.76 -10.04 9.80
CA ALA A 130 -15.02 -9.28 11.02
C ALA A 130 -14.03 -8.12 11.30
N TRP A 131 -12.92 -8.04 10.56
CA TRP A 131 -11.96 -6.92 10.65
C TRP A 131 -12.58 -5.57 10.23
N VAL A 132 -13.66 -5.60 9.44
CA VAL A 132 -14.43 -4.40 9.07
C VAL A 132 -14.96 -3.66 10.30
N VAL A 133 -15.27 -4.38 11.39
CA VAL A 133 -15.79 -3.78 12.64
C VAL A 133 -14.77 -2.82 13.29
N PRO A 134 -13.54 -3.24 13.65
CA PRO A 134 -12.55 -2.32 14.18
C PRO A 134 -12.19 -1.21 13.18
N ALA A 135 -12.13 -1.50 11.87
CA ALA A 135 -11.88 -0.49 10.86
C ALA A 135 -12.97 0.61 10.84
N ALA A 136 -14.25 0.23 10.92
CA ALA A 136 -15.39 1.15 10.96
C ALA A 136 -15.39 2.08 12.18
N LEU A 137 -14.77 1.68 13.29
CA LEU A 137 -14.62 2.51 14.48
C LEU A 137 -13.40 3.44 14.39
N ILE A 138 -12.26 2.95 13.88
CA ILE A 138 -10.99 3.66 13.88
C ILE A 138 -10.92 4.69 12.74
N LEU A 139 -11.40 4.34 11.54
CA LEU A 139 -11.26 5.20 10.35
C LEU A 139 -11.95 6.56 10.48
N PRO A 140 -13.17 6.69 11.03
CA PRO A 140 -13.78 8.00 11.25
C PRO A 140 -12.96 8.88 12.19
N ILE A 141 -12.35 8.30 13.23
CA ILE A 141 -11.49 9.03 14.17
C ILE A 141 -10.25 9.56 13.44
N ILE A 142 -9.58 8.72 12.65
CA ILE A 142 -8.46 9.13 11.79
C ILE A 142 -8.91 10.23 10.83
N GLY A 143 -10.05 10.06 10.15
CA GLY A 143 -10.61 11.06 9.23
C GLY A 143 -10.81 12.43 9.88
N LEU A 144 -11.36 12.47 11.10
CA LEU A 144 -11.55 13.70 11.86
C LEU A 144 -10.23 14.36 12.26
N LEU A 145 -9.25 13.56 12.72
CA LEU A 145 -7.91 14.06 13.06
C LEU A 145 -7.21 14.70 11.84
N PHE A 146 -7.39 14.12 10.66
CA PHE A 146 -6.79 14.60 9.42
C PHE A 146 -7.61 15.66 8.68
N LEU A 147 -8.84 15.95 9.11
CA LEU A 147 -9.75 16.85 8.38
C LEU A 147 -9.15 18.25 8.17
N ARG A 148 -8.63 18.86 9.24
CA ARG A 148 -7.99 20.19 9.18
C ARG A 148 -6.74 20.19 8.31
N PHE A 149 -5.98 19.11 8.36
CA PHE A 149 -4.81 18.91 7.50
C PHE A 149 -5.22 18.82 6.03
N LEU A 150 -6.21 17.99 5.72
CA LEU A 150 -6.70 17.77 4.36
C LEU A 150 -7.18 19.08 3.72
N PHE A 151 -7.91 19.91 4.46
CA PHE A 151 -8.36 21.23 3.98
C PHE A 151 -7.25 22.25 3.83
N SER A 152 -6.12 22.09 4.53
CA SER A 152 -4.94 22.93 4.36
C SER A 152 -4.15 22.65 3.07
N LEU A 153 -4.39 21.48 2.44
CA LEU A 153 -3.73 21.12 1.20
C LEU A 153 -4.26 21.94 0.01
N PRO A 154 -3.44 22.17 -1.02
CA PRO A 154 -3.91 22.78 -2.26
C PRO A 154 -5.04 21.98 -2.88
N SER A 155 -6.01 22.68 -3.50
CA SER A 155 -7.26 22.09 -4.01
C SER A 155 -7.06 20.85 -4.91
N LYS A 156 -6.06 20.87 -5.79
CA LYS A 156 -5.74 19.72 -6.66
C LYS A 156 -5.29 18.49 -5.86
N THR A 157 -4.36 18.65 -4.93
CA THR A 157 -3.87 17.56 -4.07
C THR A 157 -4.96 17.04 -3.15
N ARG A 158 -5.74 17.95 -2.55
CA ARG A 158 -6.87 17.60 -1.69
C ARG A 158 -7.90 16.71 -2.42
N ARG A 159 -8.28 17.07 -3.65
CA ARG A 159 -9.22 16.26 -4.43
C ARG A 159 -8.66 14.87 -4.74
N LEU A 160 -7.39 14.77 -5.13
CA LEU A 160 -6.77 13.47 -5.40
C LEU A 160 -6.66 12.60 -4.15
N PHE A 161 -6.35 13.19 -2.98
CA PHE A 161 -6.37 12.48 -1.72
C PHE A 161 -7.76 11.91 -1.41
N ILE A 162 -8.81 12.73 -1.58
CA ILE A 162 -10.20 12.28 -1.36
C ILE A 162 -10.56 11.14 -2.31
N ILE A 163 -10.25 11.28 -3.60
CA ILE A 163 -10.53 10.24 -4.61
C ILE A 163 -9.77 8.96 -4.24
N ALA A 164 -8.49 9.05 -3.89
CA ALA A 164 -7.70 7.90 -3.47
C ALA A 164 -8.27 7.22 -2.23
N CYS A 165 -8.67 7.99 -1.20
CA CYS A 165 -9.30 7.45 -0.01
C CYS A 165 -10.65 6.78 -0.32
N CYS A 166 -11.48 7.38 -1.18
CA CYS A 166 -12.75 6.77 -1.57
C CYS A 166 -12.56 5.47 -2.35
N LEU A 167 -11.56 5.40 -3.23
CA LEU A 167 -11.22 4.17 -3.97
C LEU A 167 -10.67 3.09 -3.03
N PHE A 168 -9.67 3.43 -2.23
CA PHE A 168 -9.01 2.47 -1.35
C PHE A 168 -9.94 1.95 -0.24
N ILE A 169 -10.54 2.85 0.55
CA ILE A 169 -11.45 2.45 1.65
C ILE A 169 -12.75 1.87 1.08
N GLY A 170 -13.22 2.38 -0.05
CA GLY A 170 -14.42 1.86 -0.72
C GLY A 170 -14.23 0.48 -1.32
N GLY A 171 -13.02 0.17 -1.83
CA GLY A 171 -12.58 -1.19 -2.14
C GLY A 171 -12.54 -2.02 -0.86
N ALA A 172 -11.52 -1.79 -0.03
CA ALA A 172 -11.24 -2.56 1.18
C ALA A 172 -12.44 -2.83 2.08
N MET A 173 -13.17 -1.79 2.50
CA MET A 173 -14.29 -2.00 3.42
C MET A 173 -15.61 -2.22 2.70
N GLY A 174 -15.80 -1.53 1.58
CA GLY A 174 -17.09 -1.55 0.89
C GLY A 174 -17.31 -2.89 0.20
N MET A 175 -16.29 -3.39 -0.49
CA MET A 175 -16.34 -4.69 -1.15
C MET A 175 -16.26 -5.81 -0.14
N GLU A 176 -15.52 -5.70 0.98
CA GLU A 176 -15.55 -6.75 2.01
C GLU A 176 -16.91 -6.97 2.65
N VAL A 177 -17.68 -5.91 2.84
CA VAL A 177 -19.06 -6.04 3.33
C VAL A 177 -19.92 -6.80 2.32
N ILE A 178 -19.70 -6.59 1.03
CA ILE A 178 -20.43 -7.27 -0.06
C ILE A 178 -19.95 -8.72 -0.19
N GLY A 179 -18.64 -8.93 -0.23
CA GLY A 179 -17.95 -10.22 -0.31
C GLY A 179 -18.32 -11.11 0.86
N GLY A 180 -18.26 -10.57 2.08
CA GLY A 180 -18.64 -11.30 3.29
C GLY A 180 -20.09 -11.77 3.32
N ASN A 181 -21.03 -10.92 2.90
CA ASN A 181 -22.43 -11.34 2.80
C ASN A 181 -22.64 -12.41 1.72
N HIS A 182 -21.89 -12.33 0.61
CA HIS A 182 -21.91 -13.36 -0.42
C HIS A 182 -21.30 -14.67 0.09
N ALA A 183 -20.14 -14.61 0.74
CA ALA A 183 -19.43 -15.75 1.31
C ALA A 183 -20.26 -16.50 2.36
N ASP A 184 -20.97 -15.77 3.23
CA ASP A 184 -21.84 -16.37 4.24
C ASP A 184 -23.03 -17.13 3.63
N LEU A 185 -23.56 -16.66 2.49
CA LEU A 185 -24.72 -17.25 1.82
C LEU A 185 -24.36 -18.36 0.82
N TYR A 186 -23.25 -18.20 0.11
CA TYR A 186 -22.91 -19.01 -1.07
C TYR A 186 -21.51 -19.64 -1.01
N GLY A 187 -20.72 -19.36 0.02
CA GLY A 187 -19.31 -19.75 0.13
C GLY A 187 -18.38 -18.85 -0.69
N GLU A 188 -17.07 -19.10 -0.53
CA GLU A 188 -15.99 -18.36 -1.21
C GLU A 188 -15.58 -19.03 -2.54
N ASP A 189 -15.75 -20.36 -2.66
CA ASP A 189 -15.32 -21.15 -3.83
C ASP A 189 -16.26 -21.03 -5.04
N ASN A 190 -16.47 -19.81 -5.54
CA ASN A 190 -17.28 -19.57 -6.73
C ASN A 190 -16.89 -18.32 -7.50
N LEU A 191 -17.19 -18.33 -8.81
CA LEU A 191 -16.86 -17.24 -9.72
C LEU A 191 -17.45 -15.88 -9.32
N ASN A 192 -18.61 -15.85 -8.63
CA ASN A 192 -19.19 -14.58 -8.20
C ASN A 192 -18.37 -13.93 -7.08
N TYR A 193 -17.87 -14.73 -6.14
CA TYR A 193 -16.97 -14.26 -5.08
C TYR A 193 -15.66 -13.75 -5.69
N GLU A 194 -15.07 -14.50 -6.61
CA GLU A 194 -13.85 -14.09 -7.34
C GLU A 194 -14.01 -12.75 -8.06
N ILE A 195 -15.17 -12.48 -8.67
CA ILE A 195 -15.47 -11.19 -9.30
C ILE A 195 -15.55 -10.07 -8.25
N ILE A 196 -16.15 -10.32 -7.10
CA ILE A 196 -16.26 -9.35 -6.00
C ILE A 196 -14.86 -8.96 -5.53
N VAL A 197 -14.01 -9.94 -5.21
CA VAL A 197 -12.64 -9.70 -4.79
C VAL A 197 -11.81 -9.04 -5.89
N THR A 198 -11.95 -9.47 -7.16
CA THR A 198 -11.24 -8.82 -8.27
C THR A 198 -11.56 -7.32 -8.37
N ILE A 199 -12.81 -6.93 -8.08
CA ILE A 199 -13.22 -5.53 -8.04
C ILE A 199 -12.63 -4.81 -6.83
N GLU A 200 -12.64 -5.45 -5.67
CA GLU A 200 -12.02 -4.96 -4.43
C GLU A 200 -10.55 -4.59 -4.65
N GLU A 201 -9.76 -5.58 -5.04
CA GLU A 201 -8.32 -5.45 -5.26
C GLU A 201 -7.98 -4.41 -6.34
N PHE A 202 -8.77 -4.36 -7.41
CA PHE A 202 -8.61 -3.33 -8.43
C PHE A 202 -8.84 -1.92 -7.87
N LEU A 203 -9.88 -1.73 -7.06
CA LEU A 203 -10.19 -0.43 -6.45
C LEU A 203 -9.09 0.00 -5.46
N GLU A 204 -8.56 -0.94 -4.69
CA GLU A 204 -7.45 -0.71 -3.77
C GLU A 204 -6.19 -0.24 -4.50
N MET A 205 -5.71 -1.04 -5.46
CA MET A 205 -4.53 -0.71 -6.25
C MET A 205 -4.70 0.61 -7.00
N LEU A 206 -5.89 0.88 -7.54
CA LEU A 206 -6.19 2.14 -8.21
C LEU A 206 -6.15 3.32 -7.22
N GLY A 207 -6.69 3.14 -6.02
CA GLY A 207 -6.61 4.11 -4.93
C GLY A 207 -5.16 4.47 -4.58
N ILE A 208 -4.30 3.46 -4.42
CA ILE A 208 -2.86 3.64 -4.15
C ILE A 208 -2.19 4.39 -5.31
N ILE A 209 -2.47 4.04 -6.56
CA ILE A 209 -1.91 4.72 -7.75
C ILE A 209 -2.32 6.20 -7.79
N VAL A 210 -3.59 6.52 -7.53
CA VAL A 210 -4.07 7.91 -7.49
C VAL A 210 -3.39 8.68 -6.36
N PHE A 211 -3.22 8.04 -5.20
CA PHE A 211 -2.51 8.65 -4.08
C PHE A 211 -1.05 8.95 -4.42
N LEU A 212 -0.32 7.97 -4.96
CA LEU A 212 1.06 8.11 -5.39
C LEU A 212 1.23 9.22 -6.43
N HIS A 213 0.33 9.26 -7.43
CA HIS A 213 0.29 10.33 -8.43
C HIS A 213 0.19 11.70 -7.77
N SER A 214 -0.65 11.82 -6.75
CA SER A 214 -0.86 13.07 -6.02
C SER A 214 0.38 13.49 -5.23
N LEU A 215 1.10 12.55 -4.61
CA LEU A 215 2.34 12.80 -3.87
C LEU A 215 3.45 13.30 -4.81
N LEU A 216 3.68 12.58 -5.92
CA LEU A 216 4.66 12.97 -6.92
C LEU A 216 4.34 14.35 -7.53
N SER A 217 3.06 14.61 -7.81
CA SER A 217 2.59 15.90 -8.31
C SER A 217 2.76 17.02 -7.29
N TYR A 218 2.52 16.74 -6.00
CA TYR A 218 2.75 17.67 -4.90
C TYR A 218 4.25 18.02 -4.80
N MET A 219 5.13 17.02 -4.78
CA MET A 219 6.58 17.23 -4.69
C MET A 219 7.12 18.04 -5.87
N ASN A 220 6.67 17.75 -7.11
CA ASN A 220 7.08 18.50 -8.29
C ASN A 220 6.64 19.97 -8.23
N ARG A 221 5.40 20.22 -7.79
CA ARG A 221 4.86 21.58 -7.68
C ARG A 221 5.56 22.43 -6.62
N PHE A 222 5.89 21.84 -5.47
CA PHE A 222 6.56 22.53 -4.36
C PHE A 222 8.07 22.41 -4.42
N GLN A 223 8.62 21.95 -5.55
CA GLN A 223 10.06 21.84 -5.80
C GLN A 223 10.83 21.16 -4.66
N ILE A 224 10.25 20.09 -4.11
CA ILE A 224 10.96 19.22 -3.16
C ILE A 224 12.00 18.42 -3.98
N ARG A 225 13.13 19.07 -4.30
CA ARG A 225 14.12 18.60 -5.29
C ARG A 225 15.46 18.22 -4.68
N ASP A 226 15.85 18.82 -3.55
CA ASP A 226 17.19 18.68 -2.99
C ASP A 226 17.19 17.84 -1.72
N PHE A 227 17.11 16.51 -1.86
CA PHE A 227 17.55 15.59 -0.81
C PHE A 227 18.95 15.09 -1.15
N GLY A 228 19.97 15.81 -0.67
CA GLY A 228 21.32 15.28 -0.66
C GLY A 228 21.46 14.25 0.46
N ILE A 229 21.41 12.95 0.12
CA ILE A 229 21.83 11.91 1.07
C ILE A 229 23.34 12.03 1.24
N ARG A 230 23.80 12.58 2.37
CA ARG A 230 25.22 12.64 2.70
C ARG A 230 25.56 11.39 3.52
N VAL A 231 25.92 10.30 2.84
CA VAL A 231 26.45 9.11 3.51
C VAL A 231 27.89 9.41 3.94
N GLN A 232 28.11 9.57 5.25
CA GLN A 232 29.46 9.61 5.82
C GLN A 232 29.82 8.20 6.30
N VAL A 233 30.64 7.48 5.52
CA VAL A 233 31.24 6.23 5.99
C VAL A 233 32.45 6.60 6.84
N ASN A 234 32.32 6.49 8.15
CA ASN A 234 33.43 6.77 9.06
C ASN A 234 34.32 5.52 9.19
N THR A 235 35.31 5.39 8.32
CA THR A 235 36.32 4.31 8.40
C THR A 235 37.37 4.63 9.46
N ASN A 236 37.00 4.63 10.74
CA ASN A 236 37.97 4.77 11.83
C ASN A 236 37.69 3.78 12.96
N LYS A 237 38.16 2.54 12.78
CA LYS A 237 38.44 1.57 13.86
C LYS A 237 39.25 0.37 13.33
N ALA A 238 40.43 0.60 12.74
CA ALA A 238 41.37 -0.52 12.45
C ALA A 238 42.87 -0.15 12.44
N ALA A 239 43.27 1.13 12.46
CA ALA A 239 44.69 1.50 12.33
C ALA A 239 45.41 1.81 13.67
N SER A 240 44.75 1.73 14.83
CA SER A 240 45.36 2.10 16.13
C SER A 240 45.87 0.90 16.96
N ARG A 241 46.06 -0.28 16.37
CA ARG A 241 46.58 -1.48 17.08
C ARG A 241 47.91 -2.04 16.58
N LEU A 242 48.59 -1.39 15.62
CA LEU A 242 49.88 -1.87 15.10
C LEU A 242 51.07 -0.93 15.37
N GLY A 243 50.87 0.24 16.01
CA GLY A 243 51.94 1.22 16.25
C GLY A 243 52.62 1.19 17.62
N SER A 244 52.22 0.31 18.54
CA SER A 244 52.73 0.32 19.93
C SER A 244 53.66 -0.84 20.30
N LYS A 245 54.29 -1.51 19.32
CA LYS A 245 55.22 -2.63 19.56
C LYS A 245 56.66 -2.42 19.05
N GLU A 246 57.03 -1.22 18.57
CA GLU A 246 58.38 -0.94 18.03
C GLU A 246 59.17 0.14 18.81
N GLN A 247 58.94 0.32 20.11
CA GLN A 247 59.76 1.22 20.95
C GLN A 247 60.25 0.59 22.26
N SER A 248 60.68 -0.67 22.21
CA SER A 248 61.47 -1.28 23.28
C SER A 248 62.69 -2.01 22.73
N LEU A 249 63.69 -1.24 22.31
CA LEU A 249 65.11 -1.58 22.26
C LEU A 249 65.92 -0.29 22.45
#